data_AF-A0A4C1SET3-F1
#
_entry.id   AF-A0A4C1SET3-F1
#
_cell.length_a   1.000
_cell.length_b   1.000
_cell.length_c   1.000
_cell.angle_alpha   90.00
_cell.angle_beta   90.00
_cell.angle_gamma   90.00
#
_symmetry.space_group_name_H-M   'P 1'
#
loop_
_entity.id
_entity.type
_entity.pdbx_description
1 polymer ?
#
loop_
_entity_poly.entity_id
_entity_poly.type
_entity_poly.pdbx_seq_one_letter_code
_entity_poly.pdbx_strand_id
1 'polypeptide(L)'
;MVCDVYCFLKKGAKSDKEALERTSEATITSVRTVRRIVDEIKKFGLLAVFRTTGKKRSGKKKVTDIDSFDHLVKELVNEKVAAMSASKWAKLCKKVKEIENEYIKSDHVADMVTDQFVISADDESDSDDDDDDNETTEPTHRLRLVSTQWKAYLSSLMIRMISSRRTLSF
;
A
#
# COMPACT_ATOMS: atom_id res chain seq x y z
N MET A 1 4.73 7.11 28.42
CA MET A 1 5.51 8.16 29.11
C MET A 1 4.69 8.96 30.13
N VAL A 2 3.71 9.80 29.74
CA VAL A 2 2.95 10.63 30.73
C VAL A 2 2.25 9.78 31.79
N CYS A 3 1.66 8.64 31.41
CA CYS A 3 1.01 7.77 32.38
C CYS A 3 2.00 7.09 33.33
N ASP A 4 3.17 6.68 32.84
CA ASP A 4 4.19 6.02 33.66
C ASP A 4 4.71 6.98 34.74
N VAL A 5 4.97 8.23 34.35
CA VAL A 5 5.38 9.31 35.25
C VAL A 5 4.28 9.60 36.28
N TYR A 6 3.01 9.67 35.85
CA TYR A 6 1.88 9.85 36.76
C TYR A 6 1.77 8.72 37.78
N CYS A 7 1.87 7.46 37.33
CA CYS A 7 1.84 6.28 38.21
C CYS A 7 2.98 6.29 39.23
N PHE A 8 4.17 6.74 38.82
CA PHE A 8 5.32 6.87 39.72
C PHE A 8 5.09 7.97 40.77
N LEU A 9 4.70 9.18 40.34
CA LEU A 9 4.54 10.34 41.22
C LEU A 9 3.32 10.24 42.14
N LYS A 10 2.29 9.47 41.74
CA LYS A 10 1.11 9.20 42.56
C LYS A 10 1.45 8.48 43.87
N LYS A 11 2.49 7.64 43.89
CA LYS A 11 2.91 6.91 45.09
C LYS A 11 3.35 7.82 46.25
N GLY A 12 3.76 9.06 45.96
CA GLY A 12 4.22 10.05 46.95
C GLY A 12 3.33 11.28 47.07
N ALA A 13 2.11 11.26 46.53
CA ALA A 13 1.20 12.40 46.58
C ALA A 13 0.10 12.19 47.63
N LYS A 14 -0.32 13.26 48.30
CA LYS A 14 -1.43 13.22 49.26
C LYS A 14 -2.80 13.24 48.55
N SER A 15 -2.84 13.74 47.32
CA SER A 15 -4.05 13.85 46.51
C SER A 15 -3.77 13.64 45.01
N ASP A 16 -4.79 13.20 44.27
CA ASP A 16 -4.70 13.07 42.80
C ASP A 16 -4.41 14.42 42.11
N LYS A 17 -4.88 15.53 42.68
CA LYS A 17 -4.64 16.88 42.14
C LYS A 17 -3.15 17.22 42.17
N GLU A 18 -2.50 16.97 43.30
CA GLU A 18 -1.06 17.19 43.48
C GLU A 18 -0.24 16.28 42.55
N ALA A 19 -0.64 15.01 42.38
CA ALA A 19 0.02 14.11 41.43
C ALA A 19 -0.09 14.61 39.99
N LEU A 20 -1.25 15.16 39.59
CA LEU A 20 -1.45 15.74 38.26
C LEU A 20 -0.59 16.98 38.02
N GLU A 21 -0.46 17.87 39.01
CA GLU A 21 0.39 19.08 38.93
C GLU A 21 1.87 18.69 38.77
N ARG A 22 2.40 17.83 39.66
CA ARG A 22 3.79 17.34 39.56
C ARG A 22 4.10 16.65 38.25
N THR A 23 3.15 15.86 37.72
CA THR A 23 3.31 15.21 36.42
C THR A 23 3.34 16.23 35.29
N SER A 24 2.48 17.24 35.35
CA SER A 24 2.41 18.29 34.31
C SER A 24 3.70 19.09 34.23
N GLU A 25 4.31 19.40 35.38
CA GLU A 25 5.61 20.06 35.49
C GLU A 25 6.73 19.15 34.96
N ALA A 26 6.76 17.88 35.39
CA ALA A 26 7.80 16.93 34.98
C ALA A 26 7.79 16.61 33.47
N THR A 27 6.61 16.54 32.85
CA THR A 27 6.50 16.21 31.41
C THR A 27 6.39 17.43 30.51
N ILE A 28 6.41 18.66 31.06
CA ILE A 28 6.20 19.91 30.32
C ILE A 28 4.89 19.87 29.52
N THR A 29 3.79 19.44 30.16
CA THR A 29 2.45 19.42 29.55
C THR A 29 1.43 20.14 30.42
N SER A 30 0.28 20.51 29.86
CA SER A 30 -0.79 21.11 30.66
C SER A 30 -1.44 20.09 31.60
N VAL A 31 -1.81 20.50 32.82
CA VAL A 31 -2.58 19.68 33.78
C VAL A 31 -3.84 19.08 33.14
N ARG A 32 -4.50 19.84 32.26
CA ARG A 32 -5.69 19.38 31.52
C ARG A 32 -5.38 18.19 30.61
N THR A 33 -4.23 18.21 29.94
CA THR A 33 -3.78 17.11 29.07
C THR A 33 -3.48 15.87 29.89
N VAL A 34 -2.72 16.01 30.97
CA VAL A 34 -2.43 14.88 31.88
C VAL A 34 -3.72 14.27 32.41
N ARG A 35 -4.66 15.10 32.87
CA ARG A 35 -5.97 14.63 33.36
C ARG A 35 -6.72 13.82 32.31
N ARG A 36 -6.82 14.33 31.06
CA ARG A 36 -7.49 13.61 29.97
C ARG A 36 -6.87 12.23 29.70
N ILE A 37 -5.54 12.15 29.67
CA ILE A 37 -4.82 10.89 29.44
C ILE A 37 -5.12 9.91 30.57
N VAL A 38 -5.04 10.37 31.84
CA VAL A 38 -5.32 9.52 33.01
C VAL A 38 -6.77 9.04 33.00
N ASP A 39 -7.73 9.90 32.68
CA ASP A 39 -9.15 9.53 32.61
C ASP A 39 -9.44 8.55 31.45
N GLU A 40 -8.79 8.72 30.30
CA GLU A 40 -8.89 7.78 29.17
C GLU A 40 -8.32 6.40 29.55
N ILE A 41 -7.20 6.35 30.26
CA ILE A 41 -6.60 5.09 30.72
C ILE A 41 -7.46 4.43 31.79
N LYS A 42 -8.04 5.19 32.73
CA LYS A 42 -9.00 4.66 33.71
C LYS A 42 -10.23 4.07 33.03
N LYS A 43 -10.64 4.63 31.89
CA LYS A 43 -11.83 4.21 31.14
C LYS A 43 -11.59 3.01 30.23
N PHE A 44 -10.44 2.93 29.57
CA PHE A 44 -10.17 1.95 28.51
C PHE A 44 -9.04 0.97 28.83
N GLY A 45 -8.37 1.11 29.99
CA GLY A 45 -7.21 0.32 30.38
C GLY A 45 -5.90 0.81 29.73
N LEU A 46 -4.75 0.30 30.22
CA LEU A 46 -3.41 0.65 29.69
C LEU A 46 -3.19 0.21 28.23
N LEU A 47 -4.04 -0.67 27.70
CA LEU A 47 -4.02 -1.15 26.31
C LEU A 47 -4.84 -0.26 25.35
N ALA A 48 -5.37 0.86 25.85
CA ALA A 48 -6.14 1.78 25.03
C ALA A 48 -5.23 2.43 23.98
N VAL A 49 -5.29 1.92 22.75
CA VAL A 49 -4.80 2.64 21.58
C VAL A 49 -5.52 4.00 21.59
N PHE A 50 -4.76 5.07 21.81
CA PHE A 50 -5.24 6.46 21.76
C PHE A 50 -5.69 6.77 20.33
N ARG A 51 -6.91 6.32 20.01
CA ARG A 51 -7.59 6.73 18.79
C ARG A 51 -7.89 8.20 18.99
N THR A 52 -7.18 9.05 18.25
CA THR A 52 -7.61 10.44 18.09
C THR A 52 -9.09 10.36 17.74
N THR A 53 -9.93 11.01 18.54
CA THR A 53 -11.37 11.05 18.24
C THR A 53 -11.48 11.77 16.91
N GLY A 54 -11.53 10.96 15.84
CA GLY A 54 -11.55 11.45 14.47
C GLY A 54 -12.67 12.46 14.42
N LYS A 55 -12.32 13.73 14.21
CA LYS A 55 -13.30 14.82 14.17
C LYS A 55 -14.34 14.40 13.15
N LYS A 56 -15.54 14.04 13.62
CA LYS A 56 -16.65 13.63 12.76
C LYS A 56 -17.09 14.88 12.00
N ARG A 57 -16.38 15.18 10.92
CA ARG A 57 -16.82 16.14 9.93
C ARG A 57 -18.05 15.50 9.32
N SER A 58 -19.23 16.06 9.60
CA SER A 58 -20.49 15.72 8.94
C SER A 58 -20.46 16.21 7.49
N GLY A 59 -19.47 15.75 6.73
CA GLY A 59 -19.43 15.92 5.29
C GLY A 59 -19.95 14.63 4.68
N LYS A 60 -21.05 14.70 3.92
CA LYS A 60 -21.28 13.71 2.87
C LYS A 60 -20.00 13.70 2.02
N LYS A 61 -19.20 12.64 2.07
CA LYS A 61 -18.12 12.47 1.10
C LYS A 61 -18.84 12.44 -0.25
N LYS A 62 -18.67 13.48 -1.06
CA LYS A 62 -18.99 13.39 -2.47
C LYS A 62 -17.99 12.37 -3.02
N VAL A 63 -18.43 11.12 -3.18
CA VAL A 63 -17.73 10.17 -4.03
C VAL A 63 -17.98 10.67 -5.45
N THR A 64 -17.23 11.68 -5.87
CA THR A 64 -17.15 12.04 -7.26
C THR A 64 -16.09 11.14 -7.87
N ASP A 65 -16.60 10.10 -8.54
CA ASP A 65 -16.26 9.86 -9.94
C ASP A 65 -14.81 9.43 -10.19
N ILE A 66 -14.44 8.28 -9.63
CA ILE A 66 -13.23 7.56 -10.04
C ILE A 66 -13.29 7.26 -11.55
N ASP A 67 -14.49 7.00 -12.07
CA ASP A 67 -14.73 6.70 -13.49
C ASP A 67 -14.44 7.92 -14.41
N SER A 68 -14.72 9.16 -13.96
CA SER A 68 -14.37 10.37 -14.71
C SER A 68 -12.86 10.56 -14.87
N PHE A 69 -12.06 10.21 -13.85
CA PHE A 69 -10.61 10.32 -13.95
C PHE A 69 -10.03 9.31 -14.94
N ASP A 70 -10.47 8.06 -14.88
CA ASP A 70 -10.02 7.01 -15.80
C ASP A 70 -10.38 7.33 -17.26
N HIS A 71 -11.56 7.93 -17.49
CA HIS A 71 -11.95 8.39 -18.81
C HIS A 71 -11.01 9.49 -19.34
N LEU A 72 -10.72 10.50 -18.51
CA LEU A 72 -9.85 11.62 -18.88
C LEU A 72 -8.43 11.15 -19.20
N VAL A 73 -7.89 10.21 -18.41
CA VAL A 73 -6.57 9.62 -18.67
C VAL A 73 -6.56 8.87 -20.01
N LYS A 74 -7.59 8.09 -20.32
CA LYS A 74 -7.70 7.36 -21.60
C LYS A 74 -7.73 8.32 -22.80
N GLU A 75 -8.49 9.40 -22.72
CA GLU A 75 -8.57 10.41 -23.78
C GLU A 75 -7.23 11.10 -24.02
N LEU A 76 -6.57 11.54 -22.95
CA LEU A 76 -5.28 12.22 -23.02
C LEU A 76 -4.19 11.31 -23.64
N VAL A 77 -4.19 10.03 -23.27
CA VAL A 77 -3.26 9.05 -23.86
C VAL A 77 -3.51 8.88 -25.35
N ASN A 78 -4.78 8.73 -25.77
CA ASN A 78 -5.13 8.60 -27.17
C ASN A 78 -4.74 9.84 -27.99
N GLU A 79 -4.96 11.04 -27.45
CA GLU A 79 -4.54 12.29 -28.08
C GLU A 79 -3.02 12.32 -28.29
N LYS A 80 -2.23 11.97 -27.26
CA LYS A 80 -0.77 11.98 -27.37
C LYS A 80 -0.22 10.89 -28.29
N VAL A 81 -0.84 9.72 -28.32
CA VAL A 81 -0.48 8.67 -29.28
C VAL A 81 -0.81 9.11 -30.71
N ALA A 82 -1.96 9.75 -30.94
CA ALA A 82 -2.36 10.27 -32.24
C ALA A 82 -1.47 11.44 -32.72
N ALA A 83 -1.05 12.32 -31.81
CA ALA A 83 -0.13 13.41 -32.09
C ALA A 83 1.30 12.92 -32.44
N MET A 84 1.63 11.68 -32.10
CA MET A 84 2.93 11.09 -32.41
C MET A 84 2.95 10.54 -33.84
N SER A 85 4.00 10.87 -34.61
CA SER A 85 4.17 10.30 -35.94
C SER A 85 4.38 8.78 -35.88
N ALA A 86 3.85 8.06 -36.88
CA ALA A 86 3.93 6.59 -36.94
C ALA A 86 5.37 6.07 -36.85
N SER A 87 6.34 6.80 -37.42
CA SER A 87 7.77 6.47 -37.35
C SER A 87 8.33 6.54 -35.93
N LYS A 88 7.96 7.58 -35.17
CA LYS A 88 8.39 7.74 -33.78
C LYS A 88 7.76 6.69 -32.88
N TRP A 89 6.48 6.39 -33.09
CA TRP A 89 5.77 5.31 -32.38
C TRP A 89 6.41 3.94 -32.64
N ALA A 90 6.68 3.60 -33.90
CA ALA A 90 7.33 2.34 -34.26
C ALA A 90 8.71 2.15 -33.61
N LYS A 91 9.51 3.23 -33.53
CA LYS A 91 10.81 3.21 -32.82
C LYS A 91 10.63 2.92 -31.33
N LEU A 92 9.63 3.49 -30.68
CA LEU A 92 9.34 3.23 -29.27
C LEU A 92 8.86 1.78 -29.06
N CYS A 93 7.95 1.28 -29.89
CA CYS A 93 7.50 -0.11 -29.82
C CYS A 93 8.67 -1.10 -29.97
N LYS A 94 9.61 -0.81 -30.88
CA LYS A 94 10.82 -1.64 -31.04
C LYS A 94 11.67 -1.67 -29.77
N LYS A 95 11.89 -0.52 -29.13
CA LYS A 95 12.65 -0.44 -27.87
C LYS A 95 11.97 -1.20 -26.73
N VAL A 96 10.66 -1.08 -26.59
CA VAL A 96 9.90 -1.81 -25.57
C VAL A 96 10.05 -3.32 -25.78
N LYS A 97 9.97 -3.80 -27.02
CA LYS A 97 10.16 -5.22 -27.36
C LYS A 97 11.57 -5.72 -27.06
N GLU A 98 12.58 -4.90 -27.29
CA GLU A 98 13.97 -5.23 -26.97
C GLU A 98 14.17 -5.39 -25.46
N ILE A 99 13.65 -4.45 -24.67
CA ILE A 99 13.66 -4.52 -23.20
C ILE A 99 12.90 -5.75 -22.71
N GLU A 100 11.70 -6.03 -23.23
CA GLU A 100 10.92 -7.21 -22.83
C GLU A 100 11.70 -8.52 -23.09
N ASN A 101 12.39 -8.62 -24.22
CA ASN A 101 13.23 -9.79 -24.53
C ASN A 101 14.43 -9.90 -23.59
N GLU A 102 15.02 -8.79 -23.16
CA GLU A 102 16.10 -8.78 -22.18
C GLU A 102 15.61 -9.26 -20.81
N TYR A 103 14.44 -8.78 -20.35
CA TYR A 103 13.83 -9.25 -19.12
C TYR A 103 13.51 -10.74 -19.17
N ILE A 104 12.94 -11.26 -20.26
CA ILE A 104 12.66 -12.70 -20.42
C ILE A 104 13.95 -13.54 -20.30
N LYS A 105 15.07 -13.05 -20.85
CA LYS A 105 16.36 -13.73 -20.73
C LYS A 105 16.91 -13.67 -19.31
N SER A 106 16.77 -12.52 -18.63
CA SER A 106 17.27 -12.34 -17.26
C SER A 106 16.45 -13.09 -16.23
N ASP A 107 15.11 -13.15 -16.39
CA ASP A 107 14.20 -13.88 -15.49
C ASP A 107 14.58 -15.37 -15.46
N HIS A 108 14.89 -15.94 -16.63
CA HIS A 108 15.38 -17.31 -16.73
C HIS A 108 16.70 -17.53 -15.96
N VAL A 109 17.59 -16.53 -15.93
CA VAL A 109 18.83 -16.61 -15.14
C VAL A 109 18.55 -16.51 -13.64
N ALA A 110 17.60 -15.67 -13.23
CA ALA A 110 17.21 -15.56 -11.83
C ALA A 110 16.59 -16.85 -11.29
N ASP A 111 15.75 -17.51 -12.08
CA ASP A 111 15.20 -18.84 -11.76
C ASP A 111 16.33 -19.86 -11.58
N MET A 112 17.26 -19.95 -12.54
CA MET A 112 18.41 -20.87 -12.45
C MET A 112 19.31 -20.62 -11.23
N VAL A 113 19.56 -19.36 -10.90
CA VAL A 113 20.38 -18.99 -9.73
C VAL A 113 19.66 -19.37 -8.44
N THR A 114 18.34 -19.18 -8.39
CA THR A 114 17.53 -19.47 -7.20
C THR A 114 17.41 -20.97 -6.96
N ASP A 115 17.26 -21.77 -8.02
CA ASP A 115 17.25 -23.24 -7.94
C ASP A 115 18.59 -23.81 -7.44
N GLN A 116 19.71 -23.14 -7.73
CA GLN A 116 21.02 -23.55 -7.24
C GLN A 116 21.23 -23.26 -5.74
N PHE A 117 20.48 -22.31 -5.18
CA PHE A 117 20.53 -21.95 -3.76
C PHE A 117 19.35 -22.51 -2.96
N VAL A 118 18.68 -23.55 -3.44
CA VAL A 118 17.74 -24.33 -2.63
C VAL A 118 18.54 -24.94 -1.47
N ILE A 119 18.51 -24.24 -0.34
CA ILE A 119 18.98 -24.75 0.94
C ILE A 119 18.04 -25.91 1.25
N SER A 120 18.51 -27.14 1.05
CA SER A 120 17.86 -28.32 1.59
C SER A 120 17.81 -28.15 3.10
N ALA A 121 16.65 -27.77 3.62
CA ALA A 121 16.37 -27.94 5.03
C ALA A 121 16.23 -29.45 5.23
N ASP A 122 17.36 -30.12 5.45
CA ASP A 122 17.39 -31.49 5.95
C ASP A 122 16.71 -31.48 7.33
N ASP A 123 15.42 -31.81 7.28
CA ASP A 123 14.67 -32.71 8.15
C ASP A 123 15.24 -32.89 9.57
N GLU A 124 14.81 -32.04 10.50
CA GLU A 124 14.74 -32.38 11.93
C GLU A 124 13.26 -32.52 12.34
N SER A 125 12.74 -33.74 12.18
CA SER A 125 11.73 -34.44 13.01
C SER A 125 11.86 -34.06 14.51
N ASP A 126 10.84 -33.87 15.36
CA ASP A 126 9.39 -34.06 15.38
C ASP A 126 8.78 -33.05 16.38
N SER A 127 7.53 -32.57 16.15
CA SER A 127 6.49 -32.51 17.19
C SER A 127 5.15 -32.10 16.58
N ASP A 128 4.19 -33.02 16.67
CA ASP A 128 2.76 -32.82 16.38
C ASP A 128 2.17 -31.65 17.19
N ASP A 129 1.35 -30.80 16.54
CA ASP A 129 -0.08 -30.57 16.85
C ASP A 129 -0.62 -29.23 16.26
N ASP A 130 -1.59 -29.40 15.35
CA ASP A 130 -2.79 -28.61 15.05
C ASP A 130 -2.78 -27.13 14.58
N ASP A 131 -3.14 -27.00 13.29
CA ASP A 131 -4.12 -26.07 12.68
C ASP A 131 -4.15 -24.58 13.09
N ASP A 132 -3.64 -23.70 12.22
CA ASP A 132 -4.40 -22.51 11.80
C ASP A 132 -3.95 -22.01 10.40
N ASP A 133 -4.83 -22.21 9.42
CA ASP A 133 -4.74 -21.72 8.04
C ASP A 133 -4.68 -20.18 8.01
N ASN A 134 -3.51 -19.64 7.64
CA ASN A 134 -3.45 -18.29 7.09
C ASN A 134 -2.45 -18.24 5.93
N GLU A 135 -2.98 -18.51 4.73
CA GLU A 135 -2.29 -18.33 3.47
C GLU A 135 -1.61 -16.95 3.40
N THR A 136 -0.31 -16.95 3.65
CA THR A 136 0.55 -15.80 3.40
C THR A 136 0.83 -15.77 1.92
N THR A 137 -0.11 -15.19 1.18
CA THR A 137 0.01 -14.96 -0.26
C THR A 137 1.24 -14.11 -0.54
N GLU A 138 2.24 -14.73 -1.15
CA GLU A 138 3.40 -14.08 -1.74
C GLU A 138 3.00 -12.87 -2.63
N PRO A 139 3.77 -11.77 -2.61
CA PRO A 139 3.50 -10.61 -3.46
C PRO A 139 3.89 -10.82 -4.94
N THR A 140 4.36 -12.01 -5.32
CA THR A 140 4.91 -12.33 -6.65
C THR A 140 3.81 -12.46 -7.73
N HIS A 141 2.59 -12.83 -7.36
CA HIS A 141 1.50 -13.06 -8.32
C HIS A 141 0.78 -11.76 -8.78
N ARG A 142 0.84 -10.68 -7.99
CA ARG A 142 0.15 -9.41 -8.32
C ARG A 142 0.79 -8.66 -9.49
N LEU A 143 2.11 -8.72 -9.65
CA LEU A 143 2.79 -8.05 -10.76
C LEU A 143 2.56 -8.75 -12.11
N ARG A 144 2.44 -10.09 -12.11
CA ARG A 144 2.08 -10.87 -13.31
C ARG A 144 0.68 -10.53 -13.81
N LEU A 145 -0.29 -10.35 -12.91
CA LEU A 145 -1.68 -10.01 -13.27
C LEU A 145 -1.85 -8.61 -13.87
N VAL A 146 -1.12 -7.60 -13.35
CA VAL A 146 -1.18 -6.24 -13.92
C VAL A 146 -0.50 -6.21 -15.30
N SER A 147 0.60 -6.94 -15.46
CA SER A 147 1.29 -7.08 -16.75
C SER A 147 0.40 -7.71 -17.83
N THR A 148 -0.31 -8.80 -17.51
CA THR A 148 -1.19 -9.47 -18.48
C THR A 148 -2.41 -8.62 -18.85
N GLN A 149 -3.02 -7.91 -17.89
CA GLN A 149 -4.11 -6.98 -18.18
C GLN A 149 -3.68 -5.85 -19.12
N TRP A 150 -2.50 -5.24 -18.90
CA TRP A 150 -1.99 -4.18 -19.75
C TRP A 150 -1.64 -4.67 -21.16
N LYS A 151 -1.05 -5.86 -21.29
CA LYS A 151 -0.78 -6.49 -22.59
C LYS A 151 -2.06 -6.75 -23.39
N ALA A 152 -3.11 -7.27 -22.73
CA ALA A 152 -4.40 -7.50 -23.37
C ALA A 152 -5.06 -6.19 -23.86
N TYR A 153 -4.98 -5.14 -23.04
CA TYR A 153 -5.56 -3.83 -23.37
C TYR A 153 -4.83 -3.17 -24.56
N LEU A 154 -3.49 -3.22 -24.58
CA LEU A 154 -2.69 -2.70 -25.69
C LEU A 154 -2.89 -3.50 -26.98
N SER A 155 -2.99 -4.83 -26.88
CA SER A 155 -3.25 -5.70 -28.05
C SER A 155 -4.63 -5.41 -28.66
N SER A 156 -5.67 -5.29 -27.83
CA SER A 156 -7.02 -4.93 -28.26
C SER A 156 -7.08 -3.55 -28.91
N LEU A 157 -6.37 -2.56 -28.34
CA LEU A 157 -6.27 -1.21 -28.90
C LEU A 157 -5.57 -1.21 -30.27
N MET A 158 -4.50 -1.97 -30.43
CA MET A 158 -3.79 -2.12 -31.70
C MET A 158 -4.67 -2.74 -32.79
N ILE A 159 -5.42 -3.81 -32.47
CA ILE A 159 -6.36 -4.45 -33.40
C ILE A 159 -7.43 -3.45 -33.84
N ARG A 160 -7.98 -2.67 -32.90
CA ARG A 160 -9.03 -1.67 -33.18
C ARG A 160 -8.53 -0.52 -34.05
N MET A 161 -7.30 -0.03 -33.82
CA MET A 161 -6.70 1.03 -34.64
C MET A 161 -6.34 0.56 -36.06
N ILE A 162 -5.91 -0.69 -36.24
CA ILE A 162 -5.63 -1.26 -37.56
C ILE A 162 -6.94 -1.46 -38.34
N SER A 163 -8.01 -1.93 -37.67
CA SER A 163 -9.31 -2.13 -38.29
C SER A 163 -9.97 -0.81 -38.71
N SER A 164 -9.81 0.26 -37.91
CA SER A 164 -10.39 1.58 -38.23
C SER A 164 -9.71 2.31 -39.38
N ARG A 165 -8.49 1.91 -39.77
CA ARG A 165 -7.76 2.47 -40.92
C ARG A 165 -8.08 1.78 -42.24
N ARG A 166 -8.64 0.57 -42.23
CA ARG A 166 -9.03 -0.16 -43.45
C ARG A 166 -10.40 0.22 -44.00
N THR A 167 -11.24 0.91 -43.21
CA THR A 167 -12.60 1.32 -43.62
C THR A 167 -12.68 2.71 -44.24
N LEU A 168 -11.55 3.41 -44.42
CA LEU A 168 -11.45 4.74 -45.05
C LEU A 168 -10.81 4.69 -46.45
N SER A 169 -10.76 3.49 -47.04
CA SER A 169 -10.27 3.22 -48.40
C SER A 169 -11.40 2.56 -49.20
N PHE A 170 -12.46 3.32 -49.49
CA PHE A 170 -13.37 3.09 -50.62
C PHE A 170 -13.96 4.44 -51.05
#